data_AF-A0A1T4X7U5-F1
#
_entry.id   AF-A0A1T4X7U5-F1
#
_cell.length_a   1.000
_cell.length_b   1.000
_cell.length_c   1.000
_cell.angle_alpha   90.00
_cell.angle_beta   90.00
_cell.angle_gamma   90.00
#
_symmetry.space_group_name_H-M   'P 1'
#
loop_
_entity.id
_entity.type
_entity.pdbx_description
1 polymer ?
#
loop_
_entity_poly.entity_id
_entity_poly.type
_entity_poly.pdbx_seq_one_letter_code
_entity_poly.pdbx_strand_id
1 'polypeptide(L)' 'MREALRVTCLGREYHFPRSCIRGLHRHRGWFSVGLRIEHTQDELPEFVVFWASVFFWTSGFEKLRMQLESFGYEVT' A
#
# COMPACT_ATOMS: atom_id res chain seq x y z
N MET A 1 4.99 14.19 -9.82
CA MET A 1 4.84 13.27 -8.66
C MET A 1 3.37 13.10 -8.38
N ARG A 2 2.90 11.93 -7.91
CA ARG A 2 1.49 11.77 -7.53
C ARG A 2 1.23 12.41 -6.17
N GLU A 3 0.16 13.20 -6.08
CA GLU A 3 -0.24 13.92 -4.86
C GLU A 3 -0.99 13.05 -3.85
N ALA A 4 -1.53 11.91 -4.30
CA ALA A 4 -2.19 10.94 -3.45
C ALA A 4 -1.98 9.50 -3.95
N LEU A 5 -1.99 8.55 -3.03
CA LEU A 5 -2.08 7.12 -3.30
C LEU A 5 -3.56 6.71 -3.24
N ARG A 6 -4.06 6.14 -4.33
CA ARG A 6 -5.41 5.57 -4.40
C ARG A 6 -5.32 4.07 -4.42
N VAL A 7 -6.08 3.42 -3.54
CA VAL A 7 -6.06 1.97 -3.39
C VAL A 7 -7.50 1.48 -3.32
N THR A 8 -7.83 0.51 -4.17
CA THR A 8 -9.16 -0.10 -4.18
C THR A 8 -9.05 -1.51 -3.62
N CYS A 9 -9.68 -1.77 -2.48
CA CYS A 9 -9.69 -3.08 -1.85
C CYS A 9 -11.13 -3.51 -1.53
N LEU A 10 -11.52 -4.72 -1.92
CA LEU A 10 -12.85 -5.28 -1.65
C LEU A 10 -14.02 -4.34 -2.05
N GLY A 11 -13.87 -3.61 -3.16
CA GLY A 11 -14.86 -2.65 -3.63
C GLY A 11 -14.88 -1.30 -2.90
N ARG A 12 -14.01 -1.10 -1.90
CA ARG A 12 -13.83 0.19 -1.23
C ARG A 12 -12.60 0.91 -1.76
N GLU A 13 -12.75 2.18 -2.08
CA GLU A 13 -11.66 3.05 -2.52
C GLU A 13 -11.14 3.86 -1.33
N TYR A 14 -9.82 3.85 -1.15
CA TYR A 14 -9.11 4.61 -0.14
C TYR A 14 -8.22 5.65 -0.83
N HIS A 15 -8.24 6.88 -0.32
CA HIS A 15 -7.47 8.00 -0.83
C HIS A 15 -6.53 8.49 0.26
N PHE A 16 -5.24 8.28 0.06
CA PHE A 16 -4.19 8.72 0.98
C PHE A 16 -3.40 9.87 0.35
N PRO A 17 -3.65 11.14 0.72
CA PRO A 17 -2.80 12.24 0.34
C PRO A 17 -1.36 11.94 0.73
N ARG A 18 -0.40 12.32 -0.12
CA ARG A 18 1.01 12.03 0.12
C ARG A 18 1.51 12.64 1.44
N SER A 19 1.00 13.82 1.81
CA SER A 19 1.29 14.49 3.09
C SER A 19 0.78 13.71 4.31
N CYS A 20 -0.22 12.85 4.12
CA CYS A 20 -0.78 12.03 5.18
C CYS A 20 -0.09 10.67 5.29
N ILE A 21 0.71 10.24 4.30
CA ILE A 21 1.40 8.95 4.33
C ILE A 21 2.66 9.09 5.18
N ARG A 22 2.73 8.34 6.26
CA ARG A 22 3.90 8.27 7.16
C ARG A 22 4.93 7.26 6.68
N GLY A 23 4.46 6.14 6.13
CA GLY A 23 5.32 5.04 5.72
C GLY A 23 4.57 4.04 4.85
N LEU A 24 5.30 3.44 3.92
CA LEU A 24 4.84 2.31 3.14
C LEU A 24 5.76 1.13 3.45
N HIS A 25 5.18 0.03 3.90
CA HIS A 25 5.95 -1.12 4.33
C HIS A 25 5.47 -2.40 3.67
N ARG A 26 6.41 -3.31 3.40
CA ARG A 26 6.08 -4.67 3.04
C ARG A 26 5.46 -5.39 4.24
N HIS A 27 4.27 -5.94 4.05
CA HIS A 27 3.57 -6.74 5.05
C HIS A 27 3.43 -8.19 4.58
N ARG A 28 3.81 -9.14 5.43
CA ARG A 28 3.79 -10.57 5.12
C ARG A 28 2.75 -11.28 6.00
N GLY A 29 1.72 -11.81 5.37
CA GLY A 29 0.79 -12.76 5.97
C GLY A 29 1.26 -14.20 5.77
N TRP A 30 0.49 -15.18 6.27
CA TRP A 30 0.85 -16.60 6.16
C TRP A 30 1.00 -17.09 4.71
N PHE A 31 0.16 -16.58 3.80
CA PHE A 31 0.12 -17.00 2.39
C PHE A 31 0.05 -15.83 1.41
N SER A 32 0.25 -14.62 1.91
CA SER A 32 0.01 -13.38 1.20
C SER A 32 1.08 -12.34 1.50
N VAL A 33 1.33 -11.48 0.53
CA VAL A 33 2.21 -10.32 0.68
C VAL A 33 1.41 -9.09 0.27
N GLY A 34 1.47 -8.06 1.10
CA GLY A 34 0.74 -6.81 0.92
C GLY A 34 1.58 -5.60 1.25
N LEU A 35 1.01 -4.43 0.97
CA LEU A 35 1.52 -3.12 1.31
C LEU A 35 0.78 -2.61 2.55
N ARG A 36 1.50 -2.41 3.65
CA ARG A 36 1.00 -1.66 4.80
C ARG A 36 1.22 -0.17 4.55
N ILE A 37 0.17 0.60 4.69
CA ILE A 37 0.14 2.05 4.51
C ILE A 37 -0.12 2.65 5.89
N GLU A 38 0.86 3.33 6.45
CA GLU A 38 0.72 4.10 7.68
C GLU A 38 0.37 5.54 7.35
N HIS A 39 -0.61 6.12 8.03
CA HIS A 39 -1.10 7.45 7.70
C HIS A 39 -1.60 8.24 8.92
N THR A 40 -1.94 9.51 8.70
CA THR A 40 -2.47 10.43 9.72
C THR A 40 -3.95 10.78 9.54
N GLN A 41 -4.68 10.08 8.65
CA GLN A 41 -6.12 10.30 8.50
C GLN A 41 -6.91 9.67 9.67
N ASP A 42 -7.51 10.52 10.51
CA ASP A 42 -8.24 10.12 11.71
C ASP A 42 -9.54 9.32 11.42
N GLU A 43 -10.09 9.46 10.22
CA GLU A 43 -11.31 8.75 9.78
C GLU A 43 -11.04 7.29 9.38
N LEU A 44 -9.78 6.89 9.30
CA LEU A 44 -9.35 5.56 8.90
C LEU A 44 -8.58 4.87 10.05
N PRO A 45 -8.51 3.53 10.06
CA PRO A 45 -7.67 2.81 11.01
C PRO A 45 -6.21 3.26 10.94
N GLU A 46 -5.43 3.12 12.01
CA GLU A 46 -4.03 3.60 12.08
C GLU A 46 -3.14 3.15 10.91
N PHE A 47 -3.45 1.99 10.31
CA PHE A 47 -2.85 1.53 9.07
C PHE A 47 -3.85 0.74 8.23
N VAL A 48 -3.60 0.70 6.92
CA VAL A 48 -4.34 -0.14 5.96
C VAL A 48 -3.39 -1.09 5.27
N VAL A 49 -3.77 -2.36 5.14
CA VAL A 49 -3.00 -3.36 4.39
C VAL A 49 -3.68 -3.67 3.06
N PHE A 50 -3.00 -3.36 1.97
CA PHE A 50 -3.41 -3.73 0.61
C PHE A 50 -2.70 -5.01 0.17
N TRP A 51 -3.45 -6.12 0.06
CA TRP A 51 -2.90 -7.41 -0.35
C TRP A 51 -2.67 -7.46 -1.86
N ALA A 52 -1.40 -7.40 -2.28
CA ALA A 52 -0.99 -7.39 -3.68
C ALA A 52 -0.87 -8.81 -4.27
N SER A 53 -0.62 -9.79 -3.42
CA SER A 53 -0.37 -11.18 -3.80
C SER A 53 -1.11 -12.11 -2.84
N VAL A 54 -2.00 -12.92 -3.40
CA VAL A 54 -2.71 -14.00 -2.69
C VAL A 54 -2.20 -15.33 -3.27
N PHE A 55 -1.98 -16.35 -2.44
CA PHE A 55 -1.42 -17.66 -2.83
C PHE A 55 0.03 -17.65 -3.36
N PHE A 56 0.99 -17.36 -2.47
CA PHE A 56 2.45 -17.53 -2.65
C PHE A 56 3.13 -16.84 -3.85
N TRP A 57 2.41 -16.18 -4.75
CA TRP A 57 2.98 -15.50 -5.91
C TRP A 57 3.51 -14.12 -5.54
N THR A 58 4.77 -14.04 -5.14
CA THR A 58 5.45 -12.79 -4.74
C THR A 58 5.64 -11.78 -5.87
N SER A 59 5.45 -12.18 -7.13
CA SER A 59 5.63 -11.32 -8.31
C SER A 59 4.67 -10.13 -8.36
N GLY A 60 3.47 -10.26 -7.78
CA GLY A 60 2.49 -9.17 -7.68
C GLY A 60 3.00 -8.02 -6.81
N PHE A 61 3.59 -8.34 -5.66
CA PHE A 61 4.14 -7.34 -4.75
C PHE A 61 5.35 -6.60 -5.34
N GLU A 62 6.28 -7.29 -6.01
CA GLU A 62 7.43 -6.62 -6.62
C GLU A 62 7.00 -5.66 -7.75
N LYS A 63 5.99 -6.03 -8.54
CA LYS A 63 5.39 -5.10 -9.53
C LYS A 63 4.79 -3.87 -8.87
N LEU A 64 4.05 -4.05 -7.77
CA LEU A 64 3.49 -2.96 -6.99
C LEU A 64 4.60 -2.05 -6.42
N ARG A 65 5.66 -2.64 -5.85
CA ARG A 65 6.81 -1.90 -5.32
C ARG A 65 7.46 -1.03 -6.38
N MET A 66 7.80 -1.59 -7.54
CA MET A 66 8.39 -0.84 -8.66
C MET A 66 7.48 0.31 -9.12
N GLN A 67 6.17 0.10 -9.16
CA GLN A 67 5.23 1.17 -9.51
C GLN A 67 5.22 2.30 -8.46
N LEU A 68 5.20 1.97 -7.16
CA LEU A 68 5.26 2.96 -6.09
C LEU A 68 6.56 3.77 -6.13
N GLU A 69 7.69 3.09 -6.32
CA GLU A 69 9.01 3.71 -6.49
C GLU A 69 9.04 4.64 -7.71
N SER A 70 8.43 4.25 -8.84
CA SER A 70 8.30 5.13 -10.02
C SER A 70 7.45 6.38 -9.76
N PHE A 71 6.55 6.35 -8.78
CA PHE A 71 5.77 7.51 -8.32
C PHE A 71 6.50 8.33 -7.24
N GLY A 72 7.73 7.92 -6.91
CA GLY A 72 8.60 8.54 -5.92
C GLY A 72 8.25 8.16 -4.48
N TYR A 73 7.50 7.09 -4.26
CA TYR A 73 7.29 6.54 -2.91
C TYR A 73 8.40 5.53 -2.58
N GLU A 74 8.84 5.53 -1.33
CA GLU A 74 9.76 4.52 -0.83
C GLU A 74 8.97 3.44 -0.10
N VAL A 75 9.27 2.16 -0.37
CA VAL A 75 8.65 1.01 0.30
C VAL A 75 9.72 0.24 1.05
N THR A 76 9.58 0.17 2.38
CA THR A 76 10.55 -0.50 3.28
C THR A 76 10.13 -1.92 3.67
#